data_AF-A0A3D4EHJ9-F1
#
_entry.id   AF-A0A3D4EHJ9-F1
#
_cell.length_a   1.000
_cell.length_b   1.000
_cell.length_c   1.000
_cell.angle_alpha   90.00
_cell.angle_beta   90.00
_cell.angle_gamma   90.00
#
_symmetry.space_group_name_H-M   'P 1'
#
loop_
_entity.id
_entity.type
_entity.pdbx_description
1 polymer ?
#
loop_
_entity_poly.entity_id
_entity_poly.type
_entity_poly.pdbx_seq_one_letter_code
_entity_poly.pdbx_strand_id
1 'polypeptide(L)'
;EIMEQPEAIRKTAFNRIRDNRIVLEDLEIDADYIKSISKIFIIACGSSYHVGVVGKYNLERLLRKPVEVCLASEFRYCDPLVDESTLVIVISQSGE
;
A
#
# COMPACT_ATOMS: atom_id res chain seq x y z
N GLU A 1 15.53 2.11 17.26
CA GLU A 1 14.51 2.51 16.28
C GLU A 1 14.78 3.84 15.56
N ILE A 2 14.66 5.02 16.19
CA ILE A 2 14.76 6.31 15.46
C ILE A 2 16.09 6.46 14.72
N MET A 3 17.22 6.17 15.38
CA MET A 3 18.55 6.28 14.77
C MET A 3 18.83 5.21 13.69
N GLU A 4 18.01 4.16 13.63
CA GLU A 4 18.15 3.06 12.66
C GLU A 4 17.35 3.30 11.39
N GLN A 5 16.51 4.33 11.35
CA GLN A 5 15.68 4.67 10.18
C GLN A 5 16.47 4.76 8.86
N PRO A 6 17.68 5.37 8.81
CA PRO A 6 18.44 5.41 7.56
C PRO A 6 18.76 4.02 7.00
N GLU A 7 19.13 3.09 7.88
CA GLU A 7 19.48 1.73 7.49
C GLU A 7 18.23 0.89 7.19
N ALA A 8 17.16 1.07 7.96
CA ALA A 8 15.87 0.41 7.69
C ALA A 8 15.31 0.79 6.31
N ILE A 9 15.38 2.08 5.94
CA ILE A 9 14.98 2.55 4.61
C ILE A 9 15.86 1.92 3.51
N ARG A 10 17.19 1.89 3.71
CA ARG A 10 18.11 1.28 2.75
C ARG A 10 17.75 -0.20 2.52
N LYS A 11 17.59 -0.98 3.59
CA LYS A 11 17.24 -2.40 3.51
C LYS A 11 15.89 -2.65 2.83
N THR A 12 14.93 -1.73 2.99
CA THR A 12 13.57 -1.90 2.46
C THR A 12 13.47 -1.50 0.98
N ALA A 13 14.02 -0.35 0.61
CA ALA A 13 13.86 0.22 -0.73
C ALA A 13 15.00 -0.14 -1.69
N PHE A 14 16.26 -0.09 -1.25
CA PHE A 14 17.40 -0.12 -2.17
C PHE A 14 17.67 -1.53 -2.70
N ASN A 15 17.36 -2.55 -1.92
CA ASN A 15 17.43 -3.95 -2.37
C ASN A 15 16.47 -4.27 -3.53
N ARG A 16 15.48 -3.41 -3.77
CA ARG A 16 14.51 -3.51 -4.88
C ARG A 16 14.88 -2.68 -6.10
N ILE A 17 16.06 -2.05 -6.12
CA ILE A 17 16.53 -1.25 -7.25
C ILE A 17 17.73 -1.96 -7.91
N ARG A 18 17.60 -2.33 -9.18
CA ARG A 18 18.69 -2.89 -10.00
C ARG A 18 18.70 -2.23 -11.36
N ASP A 19 19.88 -1.83 -11.85
CA ASP A 19 20.05 -1.16 -13.15
C ASP A 19 19.08 0.02 -13.38
N ASN A 20 18.90 0.83 -12.32
CA ASN A 20 17.99 1.97 -12.30
C ASN A 20 16.50 1.62 -12.59
N ARG A 21 16.10 0.37 -12.29
CA ARG A 21 14.72 -0.11 -12.37
C ARG A 21 14.28 -0.68 -11.02
N ILE A 22 12.98 -0.59 -10.75
CA ILE A 22 12.35 -1.28 -9.62
C ILE A 22 12.18 -2.76 -10.01
N VAL A 23 12.72 -3.65 -9.20
CA VAL A 23 12.61 -5.10 -9.36
C VAL A 23 11.91 -5.68 -8.13
N LEU A 24 10.79 -6.34 -8.36
CA LEU A 24 9.95 -6.97 -7.33
C LEU A 24 9.94 -8.49 -7.56
N GLU A 25 11.10 -9.16 -7.43
CA GLU A 25 11.24 -10.59 -7.76
C GLU A 25 10.36 -11.49 -6.88
N ASP A 26 10.13 -11.09 -5.64
CA ASP A 26 9.31 -11.84 -4.69
C ASP A 26 7.79 -11.65 -4.90
N LEU A 27 7.40 -10.85 -5.90
CA LEU A 27 6.02 -10.46 -6.13
C LEU A 27 5.51 -10.96 -7.48
N GLU A 28 4.89 -12.13 -7.47
CA GLU A 28 4.22 -12.69 -8.63
C GLU A 28 2.80 -12.12 -8.77
N ILE A 29 2.71 -10.87 -9.26
CA ILE A 29 1.43 -10.26 -9.62
C ILE A 29 1.33 -10.14 -11.13
N ASP A 30 0.21 -10.61 -11.66
CA ASP A 30 -0.12 -10.49 -13.07
C ASP A 30 -0.26 -9.01 -13.50
N ALA A 31 0.34 -8.68 -14.64
CA ALA A 31 0.35 -7.31 -15.13
C ALA A 31 -1.04 -6.84 -15.58
N ASP A 32 -1.88 -7.74 -16.07
CA ASP A 32 -3.23 -7.40 -16.51
C ASP A 32 -4.17 -7.22 -15.32
N TYR A 33 -3.97 -7.98 -14.23
CA TYR A 33 -4.58 -7.68 -12.93
C TYR A 33 -4.23 -6.27 -12.44
N ILE A 34 -2.95 -5.86 -12.46
CA ILE A 34 -2.59 -4.49 -12.01
C ILE A 34 -3.30 -3.41 -12.85
N LYS A 35 -3.43 -3.64 -14.16
CA LYS A 35 -4.10 -2.70 -15.06
C LYS A 35 -5.61 -2.64 -14.80
N SER A 36 -6.25 -3.76 -14.47
CA SER A 36 -7.70 -3.85 -14.25
C SER A 36 -8.17 -3.13 -12.99
N ILE A 37 -7.28 -2.90 -12.00
CA ILE A 37 -7.61 -2.22 -10.75
C ILE A 37 -8.19 -0.84 -11.04
N SER A 38 -9.37 -0.51 -10.52
CA SER A 38 -10.02 0.79 -10.72
C SER A 38 -10.01 1.65 -9.45
N LYS A 39 -9.97 1.02 -8.28
CA LYS A 39 -10.01 1.65 -6.95
C LYS A 39 -9.04 0.97 -5.99
N ILE A 40 -8.50 1.72 -5.03
CA ILE A 40 -7.63 1.19 -3.97
C ILE A 40 -8.25 1.51 -2.60
N PHE A 41 -8.34 0.51 -1.72
CA PHE A 41 -8.55 0.69 -0.29
C PHE A 41 -7.26 0.44 0.48
N ILE A 42 -6.94 1.29 1.43
CA ILE A 42 -5.88 1.09 2.41
C ILE A 42 -6.53 0.93 3.78
N ILE A 43 -6.31 -0.22 4.41
CA ILE A 43 -6.91 -0.58 5.69
C ILE A 43 -5.80 -0.73 6.73
N ALA A 44 -5.89 0.02 7.82
CA ALA A 44 -4.86 0.01 8.86
C ALA A 44 -5.35 0.57 10.20
N CYS A 45 -4.52 0.45 11.23
CA CYS A 45 -4.76 1.00 12.57
C CYS A 45 -3.61 1.93 13.01
N GLY A 46 -3.90 2.89 13.89
CA GLY A 46 -2.89 3.73 14.56
C GLY A 46 -1.90 4.39 13.60
N SER A 47 -0.60 4.26 13.87
CA SER A 47 0.46 4.83 13.03
C SER A 47 0.41 4.33 11.57
N SER A 48 0.05 3.08 11.34
CA SER A 48 -0.09 2.52 9.98
C SER A 48 -1.23 3.17 9.19
N TYR A 49 -2.30 3.60 9.87
CA TYR A 49 -3.36 4.39 9.24
C TYR A 49 -2.82 5.73 8.74
N HIS A 50 -2.00 6.42 9.53
CA HIS A 50 -1.37 7.67 9.11
C HIS A 50 -0.42 7.48 7.92
N VAL A 51 0.31 6.36 7.86
CA VAL A 51 1.09 5.98 6.68
C VAL A 51 0.19 5.83 5.45
N GLY A 52 -0.97 5.17 5.59
CA GLY A 52 -1.96 5.05 4.54
C GLY A 52 -2.47 6.40 4.03
N VAL A 53 -2.75 7.34 4.93
CA VAL A 53 -3.17 8.72 4.58
C VAL A 53 -2.08 9.44 3.77
N VAL A 54 -0.82 9.34 4.16
CA VAL A 54 0.30 9.92 3.38
C VAL A 54 0.47 9.20 2.03
N GLY A 55 0.33 7.87 2.02
CA GLY A 55 0.41 7.03 0.82
C GLY A 55 -0.66 7.40 -0.20
N LYS A 56 -1.89 7.66 0.23
CA LYS A 56 -3.01 8.09 -0.62
C LYS A 56 -2.63 9.26 -1.52
N TYR A 57 -2.05 10.34 -0.98
CA TYR A 57 -1.67 11.51 -1.79
C TYR A 57 -0.70 11.15 -2.92
N ASN A 58 0.27 10.27 -2.65
CA ASN A 58 1.25 9.84 -3.65
C ASN A 58 0.62 8.92 -4.69
N LEU A 59 -0.19 7.95 -4.26
CA LEU A 59 -0.85 6.99 -5.14
C LEU A 59 -1.87 7.67 -6.06
N GLU A 60 -2.73 8.55 -5.54
CA GLU A 60 -3.70 9.29 -6.37
C GLU A 60 -2.99 10.18 -7.39
N ARG A 61 -1.89 10.83 -6.98
CA ARG A 61 -1.09 11.67 -7.87
C ARG A 61 -0.45 10.88 -9.01
N LEU A 62 0.15 9.73 -8.71
CA LEU A 62 0.91 8.91 -9.66
C LEU A 62 0.00 8.06 -10.55
N LEU A 63 -0.99 7.41 -9.94
CA LEU A 63 -1.82 6.40 -10.61
C LEU A 63 -3.10 6.98 -11.20
N ARG A 64 -3.54 8.16 -10.72
CA ARG A 64 -4.81 8.80 -11.14
C ARG A 64 -6.04 7.90 -10.90
N LYS A 65 -5.99 7.05 -9.88
CA LYS A 65 -7.08 6.18 -9.42
C LYS A 65 -7.54 6.61 -8.01
N PRO A 66 -8.83 6.49 -7.67
CA PRO A 66 -9.31 6.80 -6.33
C PRO A 66 -8.64 5.92 -5.27
N VAL A 67 -8.20 6.54 -4.17
CA VAL A 67 -7.66 5.81 -3.01
C VAL A 67 -8.45 6.18 -1.76
N GLU A 68 -8.94 5.19 -1.04
CA GLU A 68 -9.67 5.36 0.20
C GLU A 68 -8.86 4.76 1.35
N VAL A 69 -8.77 5.47 2.47
CA VAL A 69 -8.04 5.00 3.66
C VAL A 69 -9.03 4.87 4.79
N CYS A 70 -9.13 3.67 5.35
CA CYS A 70 -10.10 3.34 6.38
C CYS A 70 -9.40 2.82 7.63
N LEU A 71 -9.90 3.24 8.80
CA LEU A 71 -9.56 2.57 10.04
C LEU A 71 -10.10 1.14 9.99
N ALA A 72 -9.26 0.15 10.31
CA ALA A 72 -9.66 -1.26 10.21
C ALA A 72 -10.85 -1.60 11.13
N SER A 73 -10.97 -0.92 12.29
CA SER A 73 -12.11 -1.07 13.19
C SER A 73 -13.44 -0.69 12.53
N GLU A 74 -13.43 0.36 11.71
CA GLU A 74 -14.63 0.87 11.02
C GLU A 74 -14.92 0.11 9.74
N PHE A 75 -13.87 -0.26 8.99
CA PHE A 75 -14.01 -0.97 7.71
C PHE A 75 -14.78 -2.29 7.85
N ARG A 76 -14.63 -2.96 9.00
CA ARG A 76 -15.36 -4.19 9.33
C ARG A 76 -16.88 -4.00 9.38
N TYR A 77 -17.36 -2.79 9.67
CA TYR A 77 -18.78 -2.52 9.94
C TYR A 77 -19.43 -1.57 8.92
N CYS A 78 -18.70 -1.08 7.92
CA CYS A 78 -19.19 -0.02 7.03
C CYS A 78 -19.82 -0.51 5.71
N ASP A 79 -19.91 -1.82 5.48
CA ASP A 79 -20.37 -2.43 4.22
C ASP A 79 -19.73 -1.78 2.97
N PRO A 80 -18.40 -1.91 2.82
CA PRO A 80 -17.66 -1.14 1.84
C PRO A 80 -17.97 -1.60 0.40
N LEU A 81 -18.07 -0.63 -0.51
CA LEU A 81 -18.25 -0.89 -1.94
C LEU A 81 -16.92 -1.39 -2.55
N VAL A 82 -16.71 -2.70 -2.47
CA VAL A 82 -15.56 -3.43 -3.02
C VAL A 82 -16.05 -4.34 -4.14
N ASP A 83 -15.32 -4.36 -5.24
CA ASP A 83 -15.60 -5.22 -6.39
C ASP A 83 -14.33 -5.93 -6.92
N GLU A 84 -14.48 -6.71 -7.99
CA GLU A 84 -13.42 -7.46 -8.68
C GLU A 84 -12.24 -6.56 -9.14
N SER A 85 -12.49 -5.26 -9.31
CA SER A 85 -11.50 -4.27 -9.74
C SER A 85 -10.90 -3.46 -8.58
N THR A 86 -11.22 -3.82 -7.35
CA THR A 86 -10.78 -3.08 -6.17
C THR A 86 -9.57 -3.75 -5.54
N LEU A 87 -8.45 -3.02 -5.44
CA LEU A 87 -7.28 -3.47 -4.69
C LEU A 87 -7.42 -3.11 -3.21
N VAL A 88 -7.26 -4.09 -2.33
CA VAL A 88 -7.21 -3.87 -0.88
C VAL A 88 -5.77 -4.04 -0.39
N ILE A 89 -5.24 -3.00 0.25
CA ILE A 89 -3.90 -2.97 0.85
C ILE A 89 -4.07 -2.88 2.36
N VAL A 90 -3.55 -3.87 3.09
CA VAL A 90 -3.52 -3.86 4.55
C VAL A 90 -2.13 -3.45 5.02
N ILE A 91 -2.05 -2.51 5.98
CA ILE A 91 -0.76 -2.07 6.56
C ILE A 91 -0.75 -2.40 8.05
N SER A 92 0.15 -3.31 8.43
CA SER A 92 0.42 -3.68 9.83
C SER A 92 1.93 -3.89 10.03
N GLN A 93 2.45 -3.48 11.18
CA GLN A 93 3.85 -3.73 11.56
C GLN A 93 4.02 -5.13 12.15
N SER A 94 3.07 -5.59 12.97
CA SER A 94 3.09 -6.93 13.58
C SER A 94 2.58 -8.02 12.61
N GLY A 95 1.66 -7.67 11.71
CA GLY A 95 0.96 -8.64 10.86
C GLY A 95 -0.11 -9.47 11.59
N GLU A 96 -0.34 -9.15 12.87
CA GLU A 96 -1.43 -9.70 13.70
C GLU A 96 -2.70 -8.86 13.62
#